data_AF-A0A522IUG6-F1
#
_entry.id   AF-A0A522IUG6-F1
#
_cell.length_a   1.000
_cell.length_b   1.000
_cell.length_c   1.000
_cell.angle_alpha   90.00
_cell.angle_beta   90.00
_cell.angle_gamma   90.00
#
_symmetry.space_group_name_H-M   'P 1'
#
loop_
_entity.id
_entity.type
_entity.pdbx_description
1 polymer ?
#
loop_
_entity_poly.entity_id
_entity_poly.type
_entity_poly.pdbx_seq_one_letter_code
_entity_poly.pdbx_strand_id
1 'polypeptide(L)'
;FNRAFALKDIADGRAYLDSLITLTEMRPAVEIRPAGEGEPRGDWFIPRERTSDITMLYFHGGGYTFYATVTREFIALLAHWLGVRIFAPDYRLTPEYPHPAQLEDGLEAFRFVLRQGVDPSRLVVCGDSAGGHLTLMTLSKLRDAALPQPALAIGLSPWTDTGLRGASQFGNDHYDLVQGYMTLQFSAWLKGEGRYENAELSPINQSFAGVAPIYIQAGGKEILVDMIRDFAQTVQEQGGRIRLDVWEHMIHEFHAYGHEVAESSNALERIREAIAWATESGTREPFPAAVQTEVDQLVV
;
A
#
# COMPACT_ATOMS: atom_id res chain seq x y z
N PHE A 1 -0.36 -10.02 -15.24
CA PHE A 1 0.71 -9.08 -15.64
C PHE A 1 1.48 -9.48 -16.91
N ASN A 2 2.07 -10.68 -17.01
CA ASN A 2 2.91 -11.06 -18.18
C ASN A 2 2.29 -10.74 -19.56
N ARG A 3 0.99 -11.04 -19.74
CA ARG A 3 0.31 -10.72 -21.00
C ARG A 3 0.26 -9.21 -21.28
N ALA A 4 -0.07 -8.39 -20.27
CA ALA A 4 -0.13 -6.94 -20.40
C ALA A 4 1.24 -6.35 -20.76
N PHE A 5 2.31 -6.85 -20.12
CA PHE A 5 3.69 -6.44 -20.40
C PHE A 5 4.20 -6.84 -21.80
N ALA A 6 3.63 -7.89 -22.39
CA ALA A 6 3.98 -8.34 -23.73
C ALA A 6 3.25 -7.57 -24.85
N LEU A 7 2.30 -6.69 -24.51
CA LEU A 7 1.62 -5.84 -25.49
C LEU A 7 2.53 -4.69 -25.91
N LYS A 8 2.29 -4.19 -27.13
CA LYS A 8 3.19 -3.23 -27.79
C LYS A 8 3.13 -1.83 -27.17
N ASP A 9 1.96 -1.44 -26.67
CA ASP A 9 1.70 -0.15 -26.04
C ASP A 9 1.24 -0.37 -24.59
N ILE A 10 1.66 0.52 -23.69
CA ILE A 10 1.20 0.51 -22.30
C ILE A 10 -0.30 0.77 -22.19
N ALA A 11 -0.87 1.55 -23.12
CA ALA A 11 -2.31 1.76 -23.20
C ALA A 11 -3.07 0.43 -23.41
N ASP A 12 -2.57 -0.44 -24.29
CA ASP A 12 -3.14 -1.77 -24.51
C ASP A 12 -2.97 -2.67 -23.28
N GLY A 13 -1.82 -2.56 -22.60
CA GLY A 13 -1.55 -3.22 -21.32
C GLY A 13 -2.57 -2.86 -20.24
N ARG A 14 -2.87 -1.57 -20.09
CA ARG A 14 -3.88 -1.06 -19.16
C ARG A 14 -5.28 -1.52 -19.54
N ALA A 15 -5.67 -1.37 -20.80
CA ALA A 15 -6.97 -1.84 -21.28
C ALA A 15 -7.17 -3.35 -21.09
N TYR A 16 -6.10 -4.15 -21.25
CA TYR A 16 -6.14 -5.58 -20.95
C TYR A 16 -6.42 -5.84 -19.48
N LEU A 17 -5.73 -5.17 -18.54
CA LEU A 17 -5.99 -5.34 -17.11
C LEU A 17 -7.36 -4.81 -16.69
N ASP A 18 -7.84 -3.72 -17.29
CA ASP A 18 -9.20 -3.18 -17.05
C ASP A 18 -10.30 -4.13 -17.51
N SER A 19 -10.00 -5.00 -18.50
CA SER A 19 -10.92 -6.03 -18.96
C SER A 19 -11.00 -7.24 -18.03
N LEU A 20 -10.07 -7.38 -17.09
CA LEU A 20 -10.12 -8.41 -16.07
C LEU A 20 -11.11 -7.96 -14.98
N ILE A 21 -11.91 -8.91 -14.51
CA ILE A 21 -12.83 -8.70 -13.39
C ILE A 21 -12.59 -9.80 -12.37
N THR A 22 -12.72 -9.46 -11.09
CA THR A 22 -12.73 -10.46 -10.03
C THR A 22 -14.18 -10.83 -9.79
N LEU A 23 -14.53 -12.09 -10.04
CA LEU A 23 -15.84 -12.59 -9.66
C LEU A 23 -15.85 -12.81 -8.14
N THR A 24 -16.54 -11.93 -7.44
CA THR A 24 -16.79 -12.06 -6.01
C THR A 24 -18.24 -12.48 -5.77
N GLU A 25 -18.47 -13.35 -4.80
CA GLU A 25 -19.85 -13.69 -4.40
C GLU A 25 -20.56 -12.47 -3.76
N MET A 26 -19.78 -11.54 -3.21
CA MET A 26 -20.23 -10.34 -2.53
C MET A 26 -20.20 -9.11 -3.44
N ARG A 27 -21.31 -8.36 -3.49
CA ARG A 27 -21.29 -6.97 -3.97
C ARG A 27 -21.13 -6.04 -2.77
N PRO A 28 -20.04 -5.28 -2.64
CA PRO A 28 -19.84 -4.41 -1.49
C PRO A 28 -20.92 -3.32 -1.46
N ALA A 29 -21.53 -3.13 -0.29
CA ALA A 29 -22.50 -2.06 -0.07
C ALA A 29 -21.76 -0.72 0.16
N VAL A 30 -21.18 -0.18 -0.92
CA VAL A 30 -20.29 0.99 -0.90
C VAL A 30 -20.74 1.99 -1.96
N GLU A 31 -20.91 3.24 -1.56
CA GLU A 31 -21.06 4.36 -2.47
C GLU A 31 -19.68 4.78 -2.98
N ILE A 32 -19.50 4.81 -4.30
CA ILE A 32 -18.31 5.36 -4.94
C ILE A 32 -18.66 6.76 -5.43
N ARG A 33 -18.00 7.77 -4.86
CA ARG A 33 -18.23 9.18 -5.14
C ARG A 33 -16.93 9.83 -5.63
N PRO A 34 -16.86 10.28 -6.89
CA PRO A 34 -15.70 10.99 -7.41
C PRO A 34 -15.39 12.25 -6.61
N ALA A 35 -14.11 12.62 -6.56
CA ALA A 35 -13.69 13.94 -6.09
C ALA A 35 -14.29 15.06 -6.96
N GLY A 36 -14.54 16.22 -6.35
CA GLY A 36 -15.12 17.40 -6.99
C GLY A 36 -14.14 18.14 -7.91
N GLU A 37 -14.67 19.12 -8.64
CA GLU A 37 -13.84 20.00 -9.47
C GLU A 37 -12.84 20.80 -8.62
N GLY A 38 -11.57 20.80 -9.02
CA GLY A 38 -10.48 21.45 -8.27
C GLY A 38 -9.93 20.63 -7.10
N GLU A 39 -10.49 19.45 -6.83
CA GLU A 39 -9.94 18.48 -5.88
C GLU A 39 -8.96 17.52 -6.58
N PRO A 40 -8.10 16.79 -5.85
CA PRO A 40 -7.25 15.77 -6.45
C PRO A 40 -8.09 14.70 -7.14
N ARG A 41 -7.64 14.22 -8.31
CA ARG A 41 -8.29 13.12 -9.00
C ARG A 41 -8.34 11.88 -8.10
N GLY A 42 -9.49 11.25 -8.02
CA GLY A 42 -9.71 10.08 -7.18
C GLY A 42 -11.17 9.90 -6.80
N ASP A 43 -11.43 8.88 -6.01
CA ASP A 43 -12.77 8.51 -5.57
C ASP A 43 -12.82 8.32 -4.06
N TRP A 44 -13.94 8.72 -3.47
CA TRP A 44 -14.36 8.33 -2.13
C TRP A 44 -15.14 7.01 -2.21
N PHE A 45 -14.74 6.04 -1.39
CA PHE A 45 -15.43 4.79 -1.17
C PHE A 45 -16.05 4.84 0.23
N ILE A 46 -17.37 4.96 0.29
CA ILE A 46 -18.12 5.20 1.53
C ILE A 46 -18.99 3.96 1.80
N PRO A 47 -18.64 3.14 2.81
CA PRO A 47 -19.47 1.99 3.15
C PRO A 47 -20.81 2.45 3.70
N ARG A 48 -21.89 1.74 3.33
CA ARG A 48 -23.24 2.02 3.80
C ARG A 48 -23.35 1.92 5.32
N GLU A 49 -22.64 0.95 5.91
CA GLU A 49 -22.50 0.80 7.34
C GLU A 49 -21.11 1.25 7.76
N ARG A 50 -21.02 2.51 8.19
CA ARG A 50 -19.78 3.05 8.75
C ARG A 50 -19.73 2.71 10.24
N THR A 51 -18.79 1.86 10.62
CA THR A 51 -18.61 1.39 12.01
C THR A 51 -17.53 2.16 12.76
N SER A 52 -16.80 3.05 12.07
CA SER A 52 -15.66 3.78 12.62
C SER A 52 -15.56 5.22 12.08
N ASP A 53 -15.08 6.15 12.91
CA ASP A 53 -14.80 7.54 12.52
C ASP A 53 -13.48 7.70 11.74
N ILE A 54 -12.73 6.61 11.58
CA ILE A 54 -11.51 6.55 10.79
C ILE A 54 -11.76 6.92 9.33
N THR A 55 -10.78 7.62 8.76
CA THR A 55 -10.65 7.85 7.32
C THR A 55 -9.35 7.22 6.85
N MET A 56 -9.42 6.46 5.76
CA MET A 56 -8.23 5.89 5.13
C MET A 56 -7.90 6.65 3.85
N LEU A 57 -6.65 7.07 3.70
CA LEU A 57 -6.07 7.43 2.40
C LEU A 57 -5.42 6.19 1.82
N TYR A 58 -5.88 5.72 0.67
CA TYR A 58 -5.43 4.47 0.07
C TYR A 58 -4.70 4.71 -1.24
N PHE A 59 -3.41 4.41 -1.28
CA PHE A 59 -2.63 4.41 -2.51
C PHE A 59 -2.67 3.03 -3.14
N HIS A 60 -3.22 2.93 -4.36
CA HIS A 60 -3.32 1.66 -5.07
C HIS A 60 -1.97 1.14 -5.55
N GLY A 61 -1.85 -0.18 -5.76
CA GLY A 61 -0.67 -0.84 -6.34
C GLY A 61 -0.59 -0.74 -7.87
N GLY A 62 -0.03 -1.76 -8.50
CA GLY A 62 0.12 -1.81 -9.97
C GLY A 62 1.42 -1.20 -10.52
N GLY A 63 2.49 -1.19 -9.72
CA GLY A 63 3.83 -0.81 -10.18
C GLY A 63 3.95 0.64 -10.67
N TYR A 64 3.10 1.54 -10.15
CA TYR A 64 2.91 2.90 -10.66
C TYR A 64 2.48 3.01 -12.12
N THR A 65 2.12 1.89 -12.75
CA THR A 65 1.86 1.79 -14.18
C THR A 65 0.40 1.47 -14.46
N PHE A 66 -0.27 0.78 -13.54
CA PHE A 66 -1.63 0.27 -13.71
C PHE A 66 -2.53 0.70 -12.55
N TYR A 67 -3.78 1.02 -12.85
CA TYR A 67 -4.85 1.15 -11.87
C TYR A 67 -6.12 0.48 -12.40
N ALA A 68 -6.17 -0.84 -12.28
CA ALA A 68 -7.20 -1.63 -12.94
C ALA A 68 -8.55 -1.58 -12.23
N THR A 69 -9.62 -1.89 -12.95
CA THR A 69 -10.98 -2.07 -12.38
C THR A 69 -10.98 -2.99 -11.14
N VAL A 70 -10.26 -4.12 -11.19
CA VAL A 70 -10.14 -5.06 -10.05
C VAL A 70 -9.54 -4.43 -8.79
N THR A 71 -8.64 -3.47 -8.95
CA THR A 71 -8.04 -2.74 -7.83
C THR A 71 -9.07 -1.80 -7.19
N ARG A 72 -9.89 -1.12 -8.01
CA ARG A 72 -11.01 -0.31 -7.53
C ARG A 72 -12.06 -1.15 -6.80
N GLU A 73 -12.35 -2.35 -7.31
CA GLU A 73 -13.25 -3.32 -6.66
C GLU A 73 -12.69 -3.77 -5.30
N PHE A 74 -11.39 -4.06 -5.22
CA PHE A 74 -10.72 -4.38 -3.95
C PHE A 74 -10.82 -3.24 -2.94
N ILE A 75 -10.62 -1.98 -3.34
CA ILE A 75 -10.76 -0.82 -2.43
C ILE A 75 -12.20 -0.70 -1.91
N ALA A 76 -13.20 -0.96 -2.76
CA ALA A 76 -14.60 -1.00 -2.32
C ALA A 76 -14.84 -2.14 -1.31
N LEU A 77 -14.32 -3.34 -1.57
CA LEU A 77 -14.41 -4.45 -0.62
C LEU A 77 -13.69 -4.12 0.69
N LEU A 78 -12.52 -3.50 0.64
CA LEU A 78 -11.77 -3.09 1.81
C LEU A 78 -12.55 -2.06 2.65
N ALA A 79 -13.16 -1.06 2.01
CA ALA A 79 -14.04 -0.10 2.68
C ALA A 79 -15.22 -0.80 3.37
N HIS A 80 -15.83 -1.78 2.69
CA HIS A 80 -16.93 -2.58 3.22
C HIS A 80 -16.48 -3.45 4.41
N TRP A 81 -15.40 -4.22 4.26
CA TRP A 81 -14.88 -5.09 5.30
C TRP A 81 -14.40 -4.29 6.49
N LEU A 82 -13.69 -3.18 6.33
CA LEU A 82 -13.20 -2.41 7.48
C LEU A 82 -14.27 -1.49 8.09
N GLY A 83 -15.37 -1.21 7.38
CA GLY A 83 -16.39 -0.25 7.84
C GLY A 83 -15.86 1.19 7.94
N VAL A 84 -14.81 1.51 7.19
CA VAL A 84 -14.15 2.82 7.14
C VAL A 84 -14.37 3.47 5.78
N ARG A 85 -14.46 4.80 5.74
CA ARG A 85 -14.44 5.52 4.46
C ARG A 85 -13.01 5.61 3.92
N ILE A 86 -12.85 5.45 2.61
CA ILE A 86 -11.55 5.47 1.94
C ILE A 86 -11.54 6.57 0.87
N PHE A 87 -10.48 7.36 0.79
CA PHE A 87 -10.16 8.13 -0.40
C PHE A 87 -9.01 7.48 -1.14
N ALA A 88 -9.18 7.16 -2.41
CA ALA A 88 -8.12 6.63 -3.25
C ALA A 88 -7.83 7.61 -4.40
N PRO A 89 -6.64 8.26 -4.42
CA PRO A 89 -6.27 9.12 -5.52
C PRO A 89 -5.97 8.30 -6.78
N ASP A 90 -6.38 8.84 -7.92
CA ASP A 90 -5.99 8.41 -9.26
C ASP A 90 -4.73 9.19 -9.66
N TYR A 91 -3.61 8.82 -9.01
CA TYR A 91 -2.33 9.50 -9.16
C TYR A 91 -1.71 9.24 -10.54
N ARG A 92 -0.88 10.17 -11.02
CA ARG A 92 -0.24 10.08 -12.34
C ARG A 92 0.62 8.80 -12.46
N LEU A 93 0.49 8.10 -13.59
CA LEU A 93 1.15 6.81 -13.82
C LEU A 93 2.38 6.92 -14.72
N THR A 94 3.31 5.99 -14.54
CA THR A 94 4.44 5.75 -15.43
C THR A 94 3.99 4.87 -16.61
N PRO A 95 4.68 4.93 -17.76
CA PRO A 95 5.88 5.72 -18.06
C PRO A 95 5.64 7.20 -18.38
N GLU A 96 4.40 7.65 -18.57
CA GLU A 96 4.10 9.01 -19.04
C GLU A 96 4.53 10.09 -18.04
N TYR A 97 4.40 9.79 -16.76
CA TYR A 97 4.77 10.69 -15.67
C TYR A 97 5.74 9.96 -14.73
N PRO A 98 7.06 10.05 -14.92
CA PRO A 98 8.02 9.49 -13.96
C PRO A 98 7.97 10.22 -12.61
N HIS A 99 8.75 9.73 -11.64
CA HIS A 99 8.96 10.42 -10.37
C HIS A 99 9.36 11.89 -10.61
N PRO A 100 8.87 12.87 -9.81
CA PRO A 100 8.13 12.74 -8.55
C PRO A 100 6.61 12.80 -8.67
N ALA A 101 6.03 12.62 -9.86
CA ALA A 101 4.60 12.85 -10.10
C ALA A 101 3.67 12.12 -9.11
N GLN A 102 3.95 10.84 -8.83
CA GLN A 102 3.19 10.01 -7.90
C GLN A 102 3.25 10.56 -6.46
N LEU A 103 4.44 10.99 -6.04
CA LEU A 103 4.68 11.52 -4.70
C LEU A 103 4.03 12.89 -4.51
N GLU A 104 4.10 13.74 -5.53
CA GLU A 104 3.38 15.03 -5.54
C GLU A 104 1.88 14.82 -5.37
N ASP A 105 1.29 13.91 -6.14
CA ASP A 105 -0.13 13.60 -6.11
C ASP A 105 -0.53 12.95 -4.77
N GLY A 106 0.31 12.06 -4.22
CA GLY A 106 0.09 11.45 -2.91
C GLY A 106 0.13 12.45 -1.76
N LEU A 107 1.08 13.39 -1.77
CA LEU A 107 1.15 14.47 -0.78
C LEU A 107 -0.04 15.43 -0.90
N GLU A 108 -0.49 15.71 -2.13
CA GLU A 108 -1.67 16.54 -2.32
C GLU A 108 -2.96 15.84 -1.88
N ALA A 109 -3.09 14.54 -2.14
CA ALA A 109 -4.18 13.71 -1.63
C ALA A 109 -4.20 13.70 -0.08
N PHE A 110 -3.04 13.59 0.56
CA PHE A 110 -2.93 13.69 2.02
C PHE A 110 -3.44 15.04 2.54
N ARG A 111 -2.95 16.16 1.97
CA ARG A 111 -3.42 17.50 2.35
C ARG A 111 -4.91 17.67 2.10
N PHE A 112 -5.41 17.16 0.98
CA PHE A 112 -6.82 17.19 0.64
C PHE A 112 -7.67 16.49 1.70
N VAL A 113 -7.32 15.26 2.11
CA VAL A 113 -8.05 14.54 3.16
C VAL A 113 -8.07 15.33 4.47
N LEU A 114 -6.96 15.98 4.86
CA LEU A 114 -6.96 16.88 6.03
C LEU A 114 -7.88 18.10 5.86
N ARG A 115 -7.92 18.71 4.65
CA ARG A 115 -8.83 19.83 4.34
C ARG A 115 -10.31 19.43 4.39
N GLN A 116 -10.63 18.14 4.28
CA GLN A 116 -11.98 17.60 4.52
C GLN A 116 -12.34 17.49 6.02
N GLY A 117 -11.51 18.05 6.91
CA GLY A 117 -11.74 18.08 8.35
C GLY A 117 -11.35 16.77 9.05
N VAL A 118 -10.51 15.94 8.43
CA VAL A 118 -10.00 14.72 9.06
C VAL A 118 -8.88 15.08 10.03
N ASP A 119 -9.06 14.72 11.30
CA ASP A 119 -8.01 14.79 12.31
C ASP A 119 -6.89 13.78 11.94
N PRO A 120 -5.60 14.18 11.91
CA PRO A 120 -4.49 13.25 11.65
C PRO A 120 -4.49 12.02 12.57
N SER A 121 -4.95 12.14 13.82
CA SER A 121 -5.11 11.03 14.77
C SER A 121 -6.24 10.05 14.44
N ARG A 122 -7.08 10.39 13.46
CA ARG A 122 -8.14 9.56 12.87
C ARG A 122 -7.88 9.23 11.39
N LEU A 123 -6.68 9.53 10.90
CA LEU A 123 -6.24 9.24 9.54
C LEU A 123 -5.34 8.00 9.53
N VAL A 124 -5.66 7.05 8.66
CA VAL A 124 -4.79 5.92 8.31
C VAL A 124 -4.32 6.12 6.87
N VAL A 125 -3.03 5.94 6.60
CA VAL A 125 -2.51 5.90 5.22
C VAL A 125 -2.19 4.45 4.91
N CYS A 126 -2.75 3.92 3.83
CA CYS A 126 -2.63 2.52 3.46
C CYS A 126 -2.25 2.41 1.98
N GLY A 127 -1.56 1.36 1.58
CA GLY A 127 -1.42 1.04 0.17
C GLY A 127 -0.81 -0.34 -0.06
N ASP A 128 -1.07 -0.89 -1.24
CA ASP A 128 -0.60 -2.18 -1.71
C ASP A 128 0.57 -2.03 -2.69
N SER A 129 1.60 -2.88 -2.59
CA SER A 129 2.69 -2.93 -3.58
C SER A 129 3.36 -1.57 -3.84
N ALA A 130 3.26 -1.02 -5.05
CA ALA A 130 3.72 0.34 -5.37
C ALA A 130 2.93 1.45 -4.64
N GLY A 131 1.67 1.21 -4.28
CA GLY A 131 0.92 2.05 -3.36
C GLY A 131 1.46 1.96 -1.94
N GLY A 132 1.90 0.77 -1.51
CA GLY A 132 2.63 0.57 -0.26
C GLY A 132 3.96 1.34 -0.24
N HIS A 133 4.69 1.34 -1.36
CA HIS A 133 5.84 2.23 -1.58
C HIS A 133 5.45 3.71 -1.40
N LEU A 134 4.35 4.16 -2.02
CA LEU A 134 3.88 5.54 -1.93
C LEU A 134 3.50 5.92 -0.49
N THR A 135 2.89 5.00 0.27
CA THR A 135 2.59 5.17 1.70
C THR A 135 3.85 5.48 2.49
N LEU A 136 4.90 4.66 2.32
CA LEU A 136 6.16 4.81 3.05
C LEU A 136 6.91 6.09 2.65
N MET A 137 6.96 6.40 1.35
CA MET A 137 7.58 7.65 0.86
C MET A 137 6.82 8.89 1.35
N THR A 138 5.48 8.83 1.37
CA THR A 138 4.64 9.92 1.90
C THR A 138 4.96 10.16 3.38
N LEU A 139 5.01 9.12 4.22
CA LEU A 139 5.38 9.24 5.63
C LEU A 139 6.71 9.94 5.84
N SER A 140 7.73 9.49 5.09
CA SER A 140 9.07 10.03 5.16
C SER A 140 9.10 11.52 4.78
N LYS A 141 8.40 11.91 3.72
CA LYS A 141 8.31 13.32 3.29
C LYS A 141 7.48 14.19 4.22
N LEU A 142 6.44 13.66 4.84
CA LEU A 142 5.68 14.38 5.87
C LEU A 142 6.59 14.72 7.06
N ARG A 143 7.46 13.79 7.49
CA ARG A 143 8.47 14.06 8.53
C ARG A 143 9.44 15.15 8.10
N ASP A 144 10.05 15.02 6.92
CA ASP A 144 11.03 16.00 6.42
C ASP A 144 10.44 17.42 6.34
N ALA A 145 9.15 17.53 6.03
CA ALA A 145 8.42 18.78 5.95
C ALA A 145 7.82 19.25 7.30
N ALA A 146 8.06 18.53 8.40
CA ALA A 146 7.45 18.78 9.71
C ALA A 146 5.91 18.90 9.67
N LEU A 147 5.27 18.11 8.80
CA LEU A 147 3.82 18.03 8.67
C LEU A 147 3.24 16.98 9.62
N PRO A 148 1.94 17.08 9.97
CA PRO A 148 1.27 16.09 10.80
C PRO A 148 1.42 14.68 10.21
N GLN A 149 1.69 13.73 11.09
CA GLN A 149 1.71 12.30 10.77
C GLN A 149 0.30 11.71 10.89
N PRO A 150 -0.06 10.69 10.09
CA PRO A 150 -1.29 9.92 10.33
C PRO A 150 -1.18 9.12 11.63
N ALA A 151 -2.30 8.57 12.10
CA ALA A 151 -2.31 7.68 13.26
C ALA A 151 -1.55 6.37 12.99
N LEU A 152 -1.64 5.86 11.76
CA LEU A 152 -1.03 4.61 11.33
C LEU A 152 -0.74 4.65 9.82
N ALA A 153 0.38 4.06 9.43
CA ALA A 153 0.67 3.70 8.06
C ALA A 153 0.60 2.18 7.86
N ILE A 154 -0.05 1.71 6.80
CA ILE A 154 -0.19 0.29 6.48
C ILE A 154 0.38 0.02 5.09
N GLY A 155 1.29 -0.95 4.99
CA GLY A 155 1.81 -1.45 3.72
C GLY A 155 1.33 -2.89 3.50
N LEU A 156 0.59 -3.14 2.42
CA LEU A 156 0.20 -4.48 1.99
C LEU A 156 1.17 -4.94 0.90
N SER A 157 2.02 -5.92 1.19
CA SER A 157 3.09 -6.37 0.30
C SER A 157 3.89 -5.20 -0.32
N PRO A 158 4.40 -4.21 0.46
CA PRO A 158 4.91 -2.96 -0.09
C PRO A 158 6.22 -3.17 -0.87
N TRP A 159 6.36 -2.45 -1.98
CA TRP A 159 7.62 -2.41 -2.73
C TRP A 159 8.63 -1.48 -2.04
N THR A 160 9.57 -2.03 -1.28
CA THR A 160 10.46 -1.24 -0.39
C THR A 160 11.83 -0.92 -0.97
N ASP A 161 12.20 -1.55 -2.10
CA ASP A 161 13.44 -1.28 -2.81
C ASP A 161 13.26 -1.36 -4.34
N THR A 162 13.57 -0.25 -5.02
CA THR A 162 13.54 -0.12 -6.48
C THR A 162 14.73 -0.81 -7.18
N GLY A 163 15.69 -1.35 -6.43
CA GLY A 163 16.84 -2.09 -6.93
C GLY A 163 16.68 -3.62 -6.96
N LEU A 164 17.83 -4.30 -6.94
CA LEU A 164 17.94 -5.74 -6.75
C LEU A 164 18.04 -6.04 -5.26
N ARG A 165 17.17 -6.89 -4.73
CA ARG A 165 17.15 -7.19 -3.29
C ARG A 165 16.58 -8.58 -3.00
N GLY A 166 17.36 -9.37 -2.25
CA GLY A 166 16.94 -10.67 -1.76
C GLY A 166 16.88 -11.77 -2.84
N ALA A 167 16.81 -13.02 -2.38
CA ALA A 167 16.70 -14.17 -3.28
C ALA A 167 15.25 -14.32 -3.79
N SER A 168 14.26 -13.92 -2.98
CA SER A 168 12.84 -13.99 -3.31
C SER A 168 12.46 -13.22 -4.57
N GLN A 169 13.11 -12.10 -4.88
CA GLN A 169 12.78 -11.25 -6.05
C GLN A 169 12.69 -12.02 -7.36
N PHE A 170 13.51 -13.06 -7.54
CA PHE A 170 13.45 -13.96 -8.69
C PHE A 170 13.17 -15.41 -8.27
N GLY A 171 13.51 -15.80 -7.04
CA GLY A 171 13.34 -17.14 -6.53
C GLY A 171 11.87 -17.55 -6.35
N ASN A 172 10.98 -16.58 -6.14
CA ASN A 172 9.55 -16.80 -5.96
C ASN A 172 8.71 -16.55 -7.23
N ASP A 173 9.32 -16.28 -8.39
CA ASP A 173 8.61 -15.96 -9.65
C ASP A 173 7.56 -17.01 -10.05
N HIS A 174 7.74 -18.28 -9.66
CA HIS A 174 6.82 -19.36 -9.98
C HIS A 174 5.61 -19.47 -9.04
N TYR A 175 5.62 -18.76 -7.91
CA TYR A 175 4.50 -18.68 -6.96
C TYR A 175 3.68 -17.40 -7.14
N ASP A 176 4.24 -16.37 -7.75
CA ASP A 176 3.73 -15.00 -7.68
C ASP A 176 3.15 -14.48 -9.02
N LEU A 177 2.17 -13.59 -8.92
CA LEU A 177 1.54 -12.86 -10.01
C LEU A 177 2.42 -11.72 -10.55
N VAL A 178 3.28 -11.17 -9.68
CA VAL A 178 4.32 -10.19 -10.04
C VAL A 178 5.65 -10.92 -10.14
N GLN A 179 6.42 -10.61 -11.18
CA GLN A 179 7.71 -11.25 -11.42
C GLN A 179 8.86 -10.28 -11.20
N GLY A 180 10.02 -10.77 -10.80
CA GLY A 180 11.21 -9.97 -10.51
C GLY A 180 11.57 -9.01 -11.64
N TYR A 181 11.51 -9.47 -12.89
CA TYR A 181 11.79 -8.62 -14.04
C TYR A 181 10.82 -7.42 -14.16
N MET A 182 9.56 -7.58 -13.72
CA MET A 182 8.58 -6.49 -13.74
C MET A 182 8.97 -5.40 -12.75
N THR A 183 9.47 -5.76 -11.56
CA THR A 183 9.95 -4.78 -10.57
C THR A 183 11.08 -3.91 -11.11
N LEU A 184 12.00 -4.51 -11.88
CA LEU A 184 13.07 -3.76 -12.54
C LEU A 184 12.53 -2.83 -13.63
N GLN A 185 11.53 -3.28 -14.38
CA GLN A 185 10.90 -2.45 -15.40
C GLN A 185 10.11 -1.29 -14.78
N PHE A 186 9.35 -1.54 -13.72
CA PHE A 186 8.65 -0.50 -12.94
C PHE A 186 9.64 0.53 -12.40
N SER A 187 10.79 0.08 -11.87
CA SER A 187 11.88 0.95 -11.42
C SER A 187 12.42 1.81 -12.56
N ALA A 188 12.70 1.22 -13.71
CA ALA A 188 13.21 1.94 -14.87
C ALA A 188 12.25 3.05 -15.35
N TRP A 189 10.95 2.74 -15.41
CA TRP A 189 9.93 3.74 -15.74
C TRP A 189 9.77 4.82 -14.68
N LEU A 190 9.80 4.46 -13.39
CA LEU A 190 9.71 5.40 -12.29
C LEU A 190 10.88 6.39 -12.27
N LYS A 191 12.09 5.92 -12.62
CA LYS A 191 13.30 6.76 -12.70
C LYS A 191 13.30 7.72 -13.89
N GLY A 192 12.42 7.57 -14.87
CA GLY A 192 12.33 8.45 -16.03
C GLY A 192 13.66 8.60 -16.77
N GLU A 193 14.19 7.50 -17.30
CA GLU A 193 15.47 7.45 -18.05
C GLU A 193 16.73 7.69 -17.20
N GLY A 194 16.70 7.27 -15.93
CA GLY A 194 17.87 7.36 -15.04
C GLY A 194 18.06 8.74 -14.41
N ARG A 195 17.01 9.56 -14.38
CA ARG A 195 17.01 10.85 -13.67
C ARG A 195 17.17 10.70 -12.16
N TYR A 196 16.79 9.55 -11.61
CA TYR A 196 16.82 9.25 -10.19
C TYR A 196 17.56 7.94 -9.92
N GLU A 197 18.28 7.91 -8.81
CA GLU A 197 18.96 6.71 -8.32
C GLU A 197 18.04 5.86 -7.45
N ASN A 198 18.38 4.57 -7.28
CA ASN A 198 17.62 3.67 -6.38
C ASN A 198 17.47 4.27 -4.98
N ALA A 199 18.55 4.84 -4.42
CA ALA A 199 18.55 5.36 -3.05
C ALA A 199 17.58 6.54 -2.85
N GLU A 200 17.24 7.28 -3.91
CA GLU A 200 16.29 8.39 -3.82
C GLU A 200 14.84 7.92 -3.84
N LEU A 201 14.59 6.78 -4.47
CA LEU A 201 13.25 6.26 -4.69
C LEU A 201 12.89 5.16 -3.71
N SER A 202 13.85 4.35 -3.26
CA SER A 202 13.61 3.22 -2.38
C SER A 202 13.29 3.66 -0.94
N PRO A 203 12.13 3.25 -0.37
CA PRO A 203 11.81 3.45 1.03
C PRO A 203 12.92 3.02 1.97
N ILE A 204 13.57 1.87 1.76
CA ILE A 204 14.65 1.37 2.64
C ILE A 204 15.83 2.32 2.81
N ASN A 205 16.01 3.29 1.90
CA ASN A 205 17.08 4.29 1.99
C ASN A 205 16.63 5.62 2.61
N GLN A 206 15.38 5.74 3.02
CA GLN A 206 14.86 6.94 3.67
C GLN A 206 14.95 6.82 5.20
N SER A 207 14.92 7.96 5.88
CA SER A 207 14.72 7.96 7.33
C SER A 207 13.25 7.61 7.65
N PHE A 208 13.02 7.00 8.81
CA PHE A 208 11.72 6.73 9.44
C PHE A 208 11.74 7.06 10.95
N ALA A 209 12.79 7.72 11.44
CA ALA A 209 12.83 8.20 12.81
C ALA A 209 11.71 9.23 13.04
N GLY A 210 10.89 9.02 14.07
CA GLY A 210 9.82 9.93 14.46
C GLY A 210 8.60 9.99 13.51
N VAL A 211 8.47 9.05 12.57
CA VAL A 211 7.24 8.90 11.76
C VAL A 211 6.12 8.21 12.55
N ALA A 212 4.91 8.21 12.00
CA ALA A 212 3.80 7.38 12.51
C ALA A 212 4.20 5.90 12.64
N PRO A 213 3.53 5.12 13.50
CA PRO A 213 3.65 3.67 13.48
C PRO A 213 3.40 3.09 12.08
N ILE A 214 4.16 2.08 11.72
CA ILE A 214 4.07 1.37 10.44
C ILE A 214 3.64 -0.08 10.72
N TYR A 215 2.62 -0.56 10.01
CA TYR A 215 2.24 -1.95 9.98
C TYR A 215 2.37 -2.52 8.57
N ILE A 216 3.10 -3.61 8.41
CA ILE A 216 3.30 -4.29 7.13
C ILE A 216 2.75 -5.72 7.21
N GLN A 217 2.03 -6.10 6.17
CA GLN A 217 1.60 -7.48 5.92
C GLN A 217 2.22 -7.96 4.62
N ALA A 218 2.73 -9.18 4.57
CA ALA A 218 3.33 -9.76 3.37
C ALA A 218 3.10 -11.27 3.28
N GLY A 219 3.21 -11.83 2.08
CA GLY A 219 3.22 -13.28 1.85
C GLY A 219 4.64 -13.85 1.79
N GLY A 220 4.87 -15.02 2.39
CA GLY A 220 6.18 -15.69 2.36
C GLY A 220 6.55 -16.27 0.98
N LYS A 221 5.59 -16.37 0.07
CA LYS A 221 5.76 -16.81 -1.32
C LYS A 221 5.72 -15.67 -2.33
N GLU A 222 5.76 -14.42 -1.85
CA GLU A 222 5.82 -13.26 -2.74
C GLU A 222 7.27 -12.87 -3.07
N ILE A 223 7.47 -12.23 -4.21
CA ILE A 223 8.80 -11.81 -4.69
C ILE A 223 9.41 -10.65 -3.87
N LEU A 224 8.60 -9.91 -3.12
CA LEU A 224 9.03 -8.74 -2.36
C LEU A 224 9.40 -9.07 -0.90
N VAL A 225 9.22 -10.31 -0.44
CA VAL A 225 9.30 -10.61 1.00
C VAL A 225 10.67 -10.30 1.61
N ASP A 226 11.78 -10.57 0.91
CA ASP A 226 13.11 -10.29 1.48
C ASP A 226 13.38 -8.78 1.59
N MET A 227 12.98 -7.99 0.60
CA MET A 227 13.14 -6.53 0.70
C MET A 227 12.23 -5.92 1.78
N ILE A 228 11.08 -6.53 2.03
CA ILE A 228 10.17 -6.13 3.11
C ILE A 228 10.78 -6.45 4.48
N ARG A 229 11.37 -7.64 4.64
CA ARG A 229 12.12 -8.01 5.86
C ARG A 229 13.30 -7.06 6.12
N ASP A 230 14.12 -6.83 5.09
CA ASP A 230 15.28 -5.91 5.18
C ASP A 230 14.82 -4.48 5.53
N PHE A 231 13.69 -4.03 4.97
CA PHE A 231 13.09 -2.73 5.30
C PHE A 231 12.66 -2.66 6.77
N ALA A 232 11.98 -3.69 7.27
CA ALA A 232 11.52 -3.72 8.65
C ALA A 232 12.69 -3.68 9.63
N GLN A 233 13.74 -4.47 9.37
CA GLN A 233 14.97 -4.42 10.15
C GLN A 233 15.60 -3.01 10.10
N THR A 234 15.70 -2.40 8.92
CA THR A 234 16.27 -1.05 8.75
C THR A 234 15.51 -0.01 9.57
N VAL A 235 14.17 -0.05 9.55
CA VAL A 235 13.33 0.89 10.31
C VAL A 235 13.48 0.67 11.83
N GLN A 236 13.59 -0.58 12.28
CA GLN A 236 13.86 -0.89 13.69
C GLN A 236 15.23 -0.37 14.14
N GLU A 237 16.27 -0.54 13.32
CA GLU A 237 17.62 -0.03 13.61
C GLU A 237 17.66 1.51 13.69
N GLN A 238 16.75 2.20 12.98
CA GLN A 238 16.54 3.64 13.09
C GLN A 238 15.72 4.07 14.32
N GLY A 239 15.23 3.12 15.14
CA GLY A 239 14.33 3.37 16.26
C GLY A 239 12.89 3.70 15.84
N GLY A 240 12.50 3.33 14.62
CA GLY A 240 11.13 3.48 14.13
C GLY A 240 10.17 2.43 14.69
N ARG A 241 8.89 2.79 14.82
CA ARG A 241 7.84 1.89 15.29
C ARG A 241 7.28 1.11 14.11
N ILE A 242 7.78 -0.10 13.87
CA ILE A 242 7.31 -0.96 12.79
C ILE A 242 6.93 -2.37 13.23
N ARG A 243 5.81 -2.87 12.68
CA ARG A 243 5.41 -4.29 12.72
C ARG A 243 5.47 -4.88 11.32
N LEU A 244 6.02 -6.08 11.22
CA LEU A 244 5.88 -6.95 10.07
C LEU A 244 5.19 -8.25 10.48
N ASP A 245 4.14 -8.62 9.74
CA ASP A 245 3.47 -9.92 9.79
C ASP A 245 3.65 -10.59 8.41
N VAL A 246 4.38 -11.72 8.34
CA VAL A 246 4.53 -12.51 7.10
C VAL A 246 3.75 -13.82 7.17
N TRP A 247 2.80 -14.03 6.26
CA TRP A 247 2.07 -15.29 6.12
C TRP A 247 2.83 -16.25 5.21
N GLU A 248 3.42 -17.30 5.78
CA GLU A 248 4.43 -18.17 5.15
C GLU A 248 4.08 -18.66 3.73
N HIS A 249 2.82 -18.95 3.46
CA HIS A 249 2.37 -19.57 2.21
C HIS A 249 1.57 -18.65 1.29
N MET A 250 1.39 -17.38 1.69
CA MET A 250 0.65 -16.42 0.90
C MET A 250 1.53 -15.77 -0.18
N ILE A 251 0.88 -15.32 -1.25
CA ILE A 251 1.48 -14.64 -2.40
C ILE A 251 1.31 -13.11 -2.29
N HIS A 252 1.84 -12.38 -3.27
CA HIS A 252 1.68 -10.93 -3.35
C HIS A 252 0.21 -10.52 -3.30
N GLU A 253 -0.11 -9.52 -2.48
CA GLU A 253 -1.45 -8.93 -2.37
C GLU A 253 -2.56 -9.96 -2.03
N PHE A 254 -2.23 -11.04 -1.32
CA PHE A 254 -3.19 -12.09 -0.95
C PHE A 254 -4.47 -11.57 -0.26
N HIS A 255 -4.41 -10.41 0.40
CA HIS A 255 -5.56 -9.68 0.96
C HIS A 255 -6.77 -9.59 0.01
N ALA A 256 -6.53 -9.52 -1.30
CA ALA A 256 -7.58 -9.46 -2.32
C ALA A 256 -8.49 -10.69 -2.35
N TYR A 257 -8.06 -11.84 -1.79
CA TYR A 257 -8.91 -13.03 -1.65
C TYR A 257 -9.94 -12.92 -0.52
N GLY A 258 -9.88 -11.88 0.30
CA GLY A 258 -10.94 -11.54 1.26
C GLY A 258 -11.34 -12.70 2.17
N HIS A 259 -12.64 -13.02 2.15
CA HIS A 259 -13.21 -14.08 2.98
C HIS A 259 -13.20 -15.49 2.38
N GLU A 260 -12.71 -15.63 1.15
CA GLU A 260 -12.58 -16.93 0.48
C GLU A 260 -11.39 -17.74 1.03
N VAL A 261 -10.39 -17.05 1.58
CA VAL A 261 -9.16 -17.64 2.15
C VAL A 261 -9.02 -17.21 3.60
N ALA A 262 -8.76 -18.16 4.50
CA ALA A 262 -8.70 -17.92 5.94
C ALA A 262 -7.58 -16.94 6.33
N GLU A 263 -6.43 -17.05 5.69
CA GLU A 263 -5.27 -16.17 5.88
C GLU A 263 -5.59 -14.74 5.47
N SER A 264 -6.33 -14.56 4.37
CA SER A 264 -6.76 -13.24 3.89
C SER A 264 -7.78 -12.60 4.84
N SER A 265 -8.72 -13.41 5.35
CA SER A 265 -9.64 -12.99 6.40
C SER A 265 -8.91 -12.57 7.67
N ASN A 266 -7.91 -13.35 8.07
CA ASN A 266 -7.11 -13.05 9.26
C ASN A 266 -6.30 -11.77 9.07
N ALA A 267 -5.68 -11.57 7.91
CA ALA A 267 -4.97 -10.34 7.59
C ALA A 267 -5.87 -9.10 7.64
N LEU A 268 -7.11 -9.19 7.13
CA LEU A 268 -8.09 -8.11 7.21
C LEU A 268 -8.50 -7.80 8.66
N GLU A 269 -8.70 -8.81 9.50
CA GLU A 269 -9.00 -8.60 10.91
C GLU A 269 -7.82 -7.93 11.64
N ARG A 270 -6.60 -8.36 11.32
CA ARG A 270 -5.38 -7.75 11.86
C ARG A 270 -5.22 -6.27 11.47
N ILE A 271 -5.67 -5.87 10.27
CA ILE A 271 -5.75 -4.45 9.89
C ILE A 271 -6.70 -3.70 10.83
N ARG A 272 -7.89 -4.26 11.13
CA ARG A 272 -8.83 -3.62 12.08
C ARG A 272 -8.21 -3.47 13.47
N GLU A 273 -7.57 -4.52 13.98
CA GLU A 273 -6.90 -4.50 15.27
C GLU A 273 -5.77 -3.46 15.32
N ALA A 274 -4.98 -3.33 14.24
CA ALA A 274 -3.91 -2.33 14.15
C ALA A 274 -4.46 -0.90 14.15
N ILE A 275 -5.57 -0.66 13.43
CA ILE A 275 -6.26 0.63 13.40
C ILE A 275 -6.79 0.99 14.79
N ALA A 276 -7.45 0.05 15.49
CA ALA A 276 -7.93 0.26 16.85
C ALA A 276 -6.76 0.57 17.79
N TRP A 277 -5.69 -0.23 17.76
CA TRP A 277 -4.49 -0.02 18.58
C TRP A 277 -3.87 1.37 18.38
N ALA A 278 -3.79 1.85 17.14
CA ALA A 278 -3.17 3.13 16.82
C ALA A 278 -4.04 4.35 17.14
N THR A 279 -5.36 4.18 17.26
CA THR A 279 -6.31 5.30 17.35
C THR A 279 -7.09 5.36 18.67
N GLU A 280 -7.03 4.32 19.49
CA GLU A 280 -7.57 4.34 20.85
C GLU A 280 -6.59 5.02 21.82
N SER A 281 -7.08 6.04 22.53
CA SER A 281 -6.26 6.86 23.43
C SER A 281 -5.73 6.05 24.60
N GLY A 282 -4.40 5.90 24.71
CA GLY A 282 -3.73 5.36 25.90
C GLY A 282 -2.95 4.06 25.70
N THR A 283 -2.91 3.51 24.49
CA THR A 283 -2.10 2.34 24.16
C THR A 283 -0.60 2.68 24.17
N ARG A 284 0.04 2.46 25.32
CA ARG A 284 1.51 2.36 25.46
C ARG A 284 2.01 0.93 25.23
N GLU A 285 1.09 -0.02 25.08
CA GLU A 285 1.40 -1.43 24.89
C GLU A 285 1.87 -1.68 23.44
N PRO A 286 2.86 -2.55 23.23
CA PRO A 286 3.21 -3.04 21.90
C PRO A 286 1.99 -3.65 21.21
N PHE A 287 1.80 -3.39 19.92
CA PHE A 287 0.78 -4.10 19.14
C PHE A 287 1.15 -5.59 19.08
N PRO A 288 0.27 -6.51 19.53
CA PRO A 288 0.63 -7.91 19.71
C PRO A 288 0.93 -8.59 18.38
N ALA A 289 1.77 -9.62 18.46
CA ALA A 289 2.12 -10.46 17.34
C ALA A 289 0.95 -11.37 16.90
N ALA A 290 0.81 -11.61 15.59
CA ALA A 290 -0.07 -12.64 15.08
C ALA A 290 0.59 -14.02 15.22
N VAL A 291 -0.19 -15.02 15.68
CA VAL A 291 0.32 -16.38 15.98
C VAL A 291 0.76 -17.15 14.71
N GLN A 292 0.22 -16.79 13.55
CA GLN A 292 0.39 -17.52 12.28
C GLN A 292 1.43 -16.87 11.33
N THR A 293 2.21 -15.91 11.82
CA THR A 293 3.10 -15.10 10.98
C THR A 293 4.54 -15.18 11.47
N GLU A 294 5.52 -15.02 10.57
CA GLU A 294 6.88 -14.68 11.00
C GLU A 294 6.83 -13.36 11.77
N VAL A 295 7.34 -13.36 13.01
CA VAL A 295 7.22 -12.25 13.95
C VAL A 295 8.55 -11.51 14.03
N ASP A 296 8.65 -10.36 13.37
CA ASP A 296 9.66 -9.36 13.71
C ASP A 296 8.99 -8.28 14.59
N GLN A 297 9.41 -8.19 15.84
CA GLN A 297 8.65 -7.51 16.90
C GLN A 297 8.55 -5.99 16.70
N LEU A 298 7.38 -5.41 16.98
CA LEU A 298 7.28 -4.00 17.38
C LEU A 298 7.92 -3.86 18.76
N VAL A 299 9.18 -3.44 18.81
CA VAL A 299 9.73 -2.92 20.06
C VAL A 299 9.26 -1.47 20.18
N VAL A 300 8.58 -1.15 21.28
CA VAL A 300 8.09 0.19 21.63
C VAL A 300 9.26 1.13 21.91
#